data_AF-A0A2G8KFB6-F1
#
_entry.id   AF-A0A2G8KFB6-F1
#
_cell.length_a   1.000
_cell.length_b   1.000
_cell.length_c   1.000
_cell.angle_alpha   90.00
_cell.angle_beta   90.00
_cell.angle_gamma   90.00
#
_symmetry.space_group_name_H-M   'P 1'
#
loop_
_entity.id
_entity.type
_entity.pdbx_description
1 polymer ?
#
loop_
_entity_poly.entity_id
_entity_poly.type
_entity_poly.pdbx_seq_one_letter_code
_entity_poly.pdbx_strand_id
1 'polypeptide(L)'
;MALPTIPSYWSSRYRNIQERAMVQRRTHEADFRETWSDRASYFNKSEVRTVKQNAWTSDRSFQDSMDAVKRQGEKDLKAMRLERRRSQLKRLLKKETDMYEAELKGLSRSNFDRLEEMRDRSEEMKSARETDRKEIADVKMYEHWKRNNPDLRKMESDRHKRHVITAWGSQREENEKKRKQEEEDRRHLEEEMERERLAALEEERQMQESRLANEKEVAGALKMQIDELKRREEEAERLKKQQEELQRQEWQLADLEEKRKEAEIKRKKEEMSRQLTRQYKVQLRRRAKQVQEALVSSRSIYHIIFTLVSSRMHLSYYIYIGNGQKDSGIVVSQGGGGWQLKTARKEKAKADAAWMKQVVEEQLRLEKAREAELDMLYRSWQYLVYWPEIMADNLSGFVILIIAIIYYLYNLFLGMKQPVSGRNEKENGRRENSQRETYGRGVRKPPRTDKRQNGGKPKATGGIATEAEELLREMEIGQQLTRRDKEEAERRKEETRRDLGGQITERRIQQDMAHLQLEDDLQREKEAEDVYEDMLQQEAARLEESDYEPKSYPRPSSRPNTRRSAWD
;
A
#
# COMPACT_ATOMS: atom_id res chain seq x y z
N MET A 1 -12.23 -192.85 2.74
CA MET A 1 -11.92 -194.11 2.05
C MET A 1 -12.46 -194.02 0.64
N ALA A 2 -11.65 -193.52 -0.30
CA ALA A 2 -11.88 -193.71 -1.72
C ALA A 2 -11.04 -194.93 -2.12
N LEU A 3 -11.64 -195.87 -2.86
CA LEU A 3 -10.97 -197.08 -3.33
C LEU A 3 -9.65 -196.72 -4.03
N PRO A 4 -8.59 -197.54 -3.91
CA PRO A 4 -7.31 -197.30 -4.60
C PRO A 4 -7.58 -197.15 -6.09
N THR A 5 -7.56 -195.90 -6.57
CA THR A 5 -7.80 -195.57 -7.97
C THR A 5 -6.66 -196.18 -8.74
N ILE A 6 -6.96 -197.25 -9.47
CA ILE A 6 -5.97 -197.90 -10.32
C ILE A 6 -5.46 -196.80 -11.28
N PRO A 7 -4.14 -196.51 -11.30
CA PRO A 7 -3.62 -195.39 -12.06
C PRO A 7 -4.03 -195.44 -13.54
N SER A 8 -4.41 -194.28 -14.09
CA SER A 8 -5.09 -194.16 -15.40
C SER A 8 -4.34 -194.79 -16.58
N TYR A 9 -3.03 -195.02 -16.47
CA TYR A 9 -2.24 -195.67 -17.50
C TYR A 9 -2.48 -197.19 -17.60
N TRP A 10 -3.00 -197.87 -16.57
CA TRP A 10 -3.31 -199.31 -16.63
C TRP A 10 -4.52 -199.61 -17.53
N SER A 11 -5.43 -198.65 -17.69
CA SER A 11 -6.65 -198.79 -18.49
C SER A 11 -6.52 -198.33 -19.95
N SER A 12 -5.41 -197.70 -20.34
CA SER A 12 -5.29 -197.09 -21.67
C SER A 12 -4.64 -198.06 -22.69
N ARG A 13 -5.29 -198.24 -23.85
CA ARG A 13 -4.76 -199.07 -24.95
C ARG A 13 -3.79 -198.24 -25.78
N TYR A 14 -2.51 -198.35 -25.45
CA TYR A 14 -1.43 -197.77 -26.25
C TYR A 14 -1.21 -198.62 -27.49
N ARG A 15 -1.23 -197.99 -28.67
CA ARG A 15 -0.95 -198.69 -29.94
C ARG A 15 0.51 -199.14 -30.04
N ASN A 16 1.41 -198.54 -29.27
CA ASN A 16 2.85 -198.81 -29.31
C ASN A 16 3.40 -199.14 -27.91
N ILE A 17 4.16 -200.24 -27.77
CA ILE A 17 4.70 -200.72 -26.48
C ILE A 17 5.65 -199.72 -25.82
N GLN A 18 6.44 -199.02 -26.64
CA GLN A 18 7.39 -198.00 -26.19
C GLN A 18 6.70 -196.83 -25.49
N GLU A 19 5.53 -196.40 -25.98
CA GLU A 19 4.77 -195.29 -25.38
C GLU A 19 4.29 -195.66 -23.97
N ARG A 20 3.81 -196.89 -23.77
CA ARG A 20 3.35 -197.36 -22.45
C ARG A 20 4.45 -197.31 -21.39
N ALA A 21 5.64 -197.80 -21.71
CA ALA A 21 6.77 -197.83 -20.77
C ALA A 21 7.24 -196.41 -20.40
N MET A 22 7.27 -195.48 -21.36
CA MET A 22 7.61 -194.08 -21.09
C MET A 22 6.59 -193.40 -20.19
N VAL A 23 5.29 -193.60 -20.44
CA VAL A 23 4.23 -193.01 -19.61
C VAL A 23 4.33 -193.52 -18.17
N GLN A 24 4.49 -194.83 -17.98
CA GLN A 24 4.63 -195.43 -16.64
C GLN A 24 5.79 -194.84 -15.84
N ARG A 25 6.96 -194.68 -16.48
CA ARG A 25 8.14 -194.15 -15.82
C ARG A 25 7.94 -192.69 -15.43
N ARG A 26 7.40 -191.88 -16.34
CA ARG A 26 7.08 -190.46 -16.07
C ARG A 26 6.07 -190.30 -14.95
N THR A 27 5.03 -191.13 -14.90
CA THR A 27 4.03 -191.05 -13.84
C THR A 27 4.60 -191.53 -12.51
N HIS A 28 5.38 -192.61 -12.48
CA HIS A 28 6.03 -193.06 -11.24
C HIS A 28 7.03 -192.03 -10.70
N GLU A 29 7.81 -191.40 -11.58
CA GLU A 29 8.70 -190.29 -11.20
C GLU A 29 7.91 -189.06 -10.74
N ALA A 30 6.75 -188.77 -11.34
CA ALA A 30 5.88 -187.67 -10.92
C ALA A 30 5.30 -187.92 -9.51
N ASP A 31 4.74 -189.10 -9.25
CA ASP A 31 4.15 -189.47 -7.96
C ASP A 31 5.22 -189.46 -6.83
N PHE A 32 6.42 -189.96 -7.12
CA PHE A 32 7.52 -189.93 -6.16
C PHE A 32 7.96 -188.50 -5.85
N ARG A 33 8.02 -187.60 -6.85
CA ARG A 33 8.34 -186.18 -6.62
C ARG A 33 7.25 -185.46 -5.84
N GLU A 34 5.98 -185.75 -6.12
CA GLU A 34 4.84 -185.17 -5.43
C GLU A 34 4.86 -185.56 -3.94
N THR A 35 4.98 -186.85 -3.63
CA THR A 35 5.03 -187.35 -2.25
C THR A 35 6.23 -186.82 -1.46
N TRP A 36 7.41 -186.69 -2.08
CA TRP A 36 8.58 -186.06 -1.44
C TRP A 36 8.40 -184.56 -1.22
N SER A 37 7.87 -183.84 -2.20
CA SER A 37 7.57 -182.41 -2.10
C SER A 37 6.57 -182.14 -0.97
N ASP A 38 5.50 -182.93 -0.90
CA ASP A 38 4.48 -182.82 0.14
C ASP A 38 5.07 -183.04 1.53
N ARG A 39 5.93 -184.06 1.68
CA ARG A 39 6.56 -184.37 2.96
C ARG A 39 7.56 -183.29 3.40
N ALA A 40 8.38 -182.77 2.48
CA ALA A 40 9.28 -181.65 2.76
C ALA A 40 8.49 -180.38 3.12
N SER A 41 7.41 -180.08 2.38
CA SER A 41 6.51 -178.96 2.64
C SER A 41 5.85 -179.06 4.02
N TYR A 42 5.45 -180.26 4.43
CA TYR A 42 4.89 -180.49 5.77
C TYR A 42 5.89 -180.16 6.89
N PHE A 43 7.12 -180.67 6.81
CA PHE A 43 8.13 -180.41 7.84
C PHE A 43 8.54 -178.94 7.90
N ASN A 44 8.76 -178.27 6.77
CA ASN A 44 9.05 -176.83 6.73
C ASN A 44 7.92 -176.01 7.36
N LYS A 45 6.65 -176.34 7.04
CA LYS A 45 5.49 -175.70 7.66
C LYS A 45 5.45 -175.95 9.16
N SER A 46 5.80 -177.15 9.62
CA SER A 46 5.84 -177.49 11.04
C SER A 46 6.96 -176.75 11.79
N GLU A 47 8.13 -176.60 11.18
CA GLU A 47 9.27 -175.91 11.77
C GLU A 47 8.99 -174.41 11.91
N VAL A 48 8.52 -173.76 10.85
CA VAL A 48 8.11 -172.33 10.90
C VAL A 48 7.04 -172.10 11.97
N ARG A 49 6.05 -172.98 12.06
CA ARG A 49 5.03 -172.92 13.12
C ARG A 49 5.66 -173.00 14.51
N THR A 50 6.56 -173.96 14.73
CA THR A 50 7.20 -174.16 16.03
C THR A 50 8.11 -172.99 16.42
N VAL A 51 8.90 -172.46 15.48
CA VAL A 51 9.78 -171.30 15.71
C VAL A 51 8.95 -170.05 16.05
N LYS A 52 7.88 -169.79 15.30
CA LYS A 52 6.98 -168.66 15.60
C LYS A 52 6.23 -168.84 16.91
N GLN A 53 5.78 -170.06 17.21
CA GLN A 53 5.16 -170.38 18.49
C GLN A 53 6.12 -170.05 19.64
N ASN A 54 7.36 -170.53 19.59
CA ASN A 54 8.38 -170.26 20.61
C ASN A 54 8.71 -168.76 20.74
N ALA A 55 8.77 -168.04 19.62
CA ALA A 55 8.99 -166.60 19.62
C ALA A 55 7.81 -165.85 20.26
N TRP A 56 6.57 -166.27 19.97
CA TRP A 56 5.36 -165.66 20.53
C TRP A 56 5.15 -165.99 22.01
N THR A 57 5.56 -167.17 22.46
CA THR A 57 5.47 -167.59 23.86
C THR A 57 6.70 -167.19 24.68
N SER A 58 7.68 -166.49 24.09
CA SER A 58 8.85 -166.01 24.82
C SER A 58 8.48 -164.86 25.78
N ASP A 59 9.14 -164.76 26.92
CA ASP A 59 8.95 -163.62 27.83
C ASP A 59 9.27 -162.27 27.16
N ARG A 60 10.20 -162.29 26.19
CA ARG A 60 10.63 -161.10 25.45
C ARG A 60 9.50 -160.53 24.57
N SER A 61 8.75 -161.38 23.86
CA SER A 61 7.60 -160.91 23.05
C SER A 61 6.48 -160.33 23.91
N PHE A 62 6.26 -160.90 25.11
CA PHE A 62 5.30 -160.35 26.07
C PHE A 62 5.76 -158.97 26.57
N GLN A 63 7.02 -158.82 26.98
CA GLN A 63 7.57 -157.52 27.41
C GLN A 63 7.54 -156.47 26.29
N ASP A 64 7.93 -156.83 25.07
CA ASP A 64 7.88 -155.91 23.92
C ASP A 64 6.44 -155.46 23.61
N SER A 65 5.47 -156.37 23.71
CA SER A 65 4.04 -156.06 23.60
C SER A 65 3.59 -155.10 24.70
N MET A 66 3.93 -155.39 25.95
CA MET A 66 3.56 -154.54 27.10
C MET A 66 4.20 -153.15 27.02
N ASP A 67 5.45 -153.04 26.58
CA ASP A 67 6.11 -151.76 26.39
C ASP A 67 5.56 -151.00 25.17
N ALA A 68 5.14 -151.68 24.11
CA ALA A 68 4.41 -151.06 23.00
C ALA A 68 3.08 -150.45 23.49
N VAL A 69 2.34 -151.17 24.34
CA VAL A 69 1.10 -150.67 24.97
C VAL A 69 1.39 -149.43 25.85
N LYS A 70 2.45 -149.46 26.67
CA LYS A 70 2.85 -148.29 27.48
C LYS A 70 3.22 -147.09 26.62
N ARG A 71 4.04 -147.27 25.58
CA ARG A 71 4.42 -146.20 24.63
C ARG A 71 3.19 -145.63 23.93
N GLN A 72 2.20 -146.46 23.62
CA GLN A 72 0.94 -146.01 23.04
C GLN A 72 0.14 -145.17 24.03
N GLY A 73 -0.01 -145.64 25.28
CA GLY A 73 -0.69 -144.87 26.33
C GLY A 73 -0.04 -143.50 26.60
N GLU A 74 1.29 -143.41 26.59
CA GLU A 74 1.99 -142.12 26.72
C GLU A 74 1.75 -141.17 25.53
N LYS A 75 1.69 -141.71 24.30
CA LYS A 75 1.34 -140.93 23.11
C LYS A 75 -0.09 -140.41 23.20
N ASP A 76 -1.02 -141.25 23.61
CA ASP A 76 -2.44 -140.89 23.78
C ASP A 76 -2.60 -139.81 24.85
N LEU A 77 -1.88 -139.91 25.97
CA LEU A 77 -1.85 -138.88 27.01
C LEU A 77 -1.23 -137.55 26.53
N LYS A 78 -0.19 -137.59 25.70
CA LYS A 78 0.40 -136.39 25.07
C LYS A 78 -0.57 -135.77 24.07
N ALA A 79 -1.26 -136.58 23.26
CA ALA A 79 -2.29 -136.15 22.32
C ALA A 79 -3.47 -135.49 23.06
N MET A 80 -3.96 -136.09 24.15
CA MET A 80 -5.02 -135.50 24.98
C MET A 80 -4.60 -134.16 25.59
N ARG A 81 -3.36 -134.04 26.09
CA ARG A 81 -2.84 -132.76 26.62
C ARG A 81 -2.74 -131.69 25.54
N LEU A 82 -2.27 -132.05 24.34
CA LEU A 82 -2.20 -131.14 23.21
C LEU A 82 -3.58 -130.69 22.76
N GLU A 83 -4.54 -131.61 22.68
CA GLU A 83 -5.91 -131.32 22.28
C GLU A 83 -6.63 -130.43 23.30
N ARG A 84 -6.38 -130.64 24.59
CA ARG A 84 -6.87 -129.74 25.66
C ARG A 84 -6.34 -128.32 25.48
N ARG A 85 -5.04 -128.17 25.19
CA ARG A 85 -4.43 -126.85 24.93
C ARG A 85 -4.98 -126.21 23.65
N ARG A 86 -5.14 -126.98 22.57
CA ARG A 86 -5.76 -126.52 21.31
C ARG A 86 -7.20 -126.06 21.52
N SER A 87 -7.98 -126.83 22.27
CA SER A 87 -9.36 -126.48 22.63
C SER A 87 -9.44 -125.20 23.45
N GLN A 88 -8.53 -125.00 24.41
CA GLN A 88 -8.43 -123.77 25.19
C GLN A 88 -8.05 -122.57 24.32
N LEU A 89 -7.06 -122.74 23.44
CA LEU A 89 -6.64 -121.68 22.51
C LEU A 89 -7.76 -121.32 21.53
N LYS A 90 -8.46 -122.31 20.97
CA LYS A 90 -9.61 -122.09 20.08
C LYS A 90 -10.71 -121.30 20.78
N ARG A 91 -10.94 -121.57 22.07
CA ARG A 91 -11.90 -120.82 22.89
C ARG A 91 -11.46 -119.37 23.11
N LEU A 92 -10.18 -119.13 23.38
CA LEU A 92 -9.65 -117.77 23.55
C LEU A 92 -9.72 -116.97 22.24
N LEU A 93 -9.24 -117.54 21.14
CA LEU A 93 -9.30 -116.90 19.82
C LEU A 93 -10.74 -116.61 19.41
N LYS A 94 -11.68 -117.52 19.66
CA LYS A 94 -13.10 -117.27 19.40
C LYS A 94 -13.64 -116.12 20.23
N LYS A 95 -13.27 -116.03 21.52
CA LYS A 95 -13.67 -114.90 22.35
C LYS A 95 -13.11 -113.58 21.81
N GLU A 96 -11.86 -113.55 21.37
CA GLU A 96 -11.26 -112.36 20.76
C GLU A 96 -11.99 -111.98 19.47
N THR A 97 -12.27 -112.94 18.58
CA THR A 97 -13.04 -112.65 17.35
C THR A 97 -14.43 -112.14 17.67
N ASP A 98 -15.14 -112.75 18.62
CA ASP A 98 -16.48 -112.34 19.03
C ASP A 98 -16.46 -110.92 19.65
N MET A 99 -15.43 -110.58 20.44
CA MET A 99 -15.22 -109.24 21.00
C MET A 99 -14.98 -108.21 19.89
N TYR A 100 -14.06 -108.48 18.96
CA TYR A 100 -13.79 -107.57 17.84
C TYR A 100 -15.01 -107.42 16.91
N GLU A 101 -15.76 -108.49 16.67
CA GLU A 101 -17.02 -108.39 15.92
C GLU A 101 -18.05 -107.52 16.65
N ALA A 102 -18.16 -107.63 17.98
CA ALA A 102 -19.07 -106.81 18.77
C ALA A 102 -18.63 -105.34 18.79
N GLU A 103 -17.32 -105.06 18.91
CA GLU A 103 -16.76 -103.71 18.80
C GLU A 103 -17.03 -103.12 17.41
N LEU A 104 -16.78 -103.88 16.33
CA LEU A 104 -17.06 -103.44 14.96
C LEU A 104 -18.56 -103.21 14.72
N LYS A 105 -19.43 -104.07 15.26
CA LYS A 105 -20.89 -103.89 15.19
C LYS A 105 -21.37 -102.71 16.04
N GLY A 106 -20.71 -102.42 17.17
CA GLY A 106 -21.03 -101.28 18.05
C GLY A 106 -20.47 -99.95 17.55
N LEU A 107 -19.33 -99.95 16.86
CA LEU A 107 -18.72 -98.80 16.19
C LEU A 107 -19.41 -98.49 14.85
N SER A 108 -19.99 -99.49 14.19
CA SER A 108 -20.80 -99.31 12.99
C SER A 108 -22.16 -98.74 13.39
N ARG A 109 -22.23 -97.41 13.46
CA ARG A 109 -23.51 -96.70 13.54
C ARG A 109 -24.40 -97.16 12.38
N SER A 110 -25.66 -97.49 12.64
CA SER A 110 -26.57 -97.93 11.59
C SER A 110 -26.65 -96.82 10.53
N ASN A 111 -26.54 -97.20 9.25
CA ASN A 111 -26.71 -96.24 8.15
C ASN A 111 -28.05 -95.51 8.27
N PHE A 112 -29.06 -96.15 8.87
CA PHE A 112 -30.35 -95.56 9.17
C PHE A 112 -30.22 -94.38 10.16
N ASP A 113 -29.59 -94.58 11.33
CA ASP A 113 -29.43 -93.52 12.34
C ASP A 113 -28.64 -92.33 11.81
N ARG A 114 -27.64 -92.58 10.95
CA ARG A 114 -26.87 -91.51 10.29
C ARG A 114 -27.73 -90.72 9.30
N LEU A 115 -28.58 -91.41 8.53
CA LEU A 115 -29.51 -90.78 7.59
C LEU A 115 -30.62 -90.02 8.32
N GLU A 116 -31.09 -90.54 9.45
CA GLU A 116 -32.06 -89.89 10.33
C GLU A 116 -31.49 -88.60 10.93
N GLU A 117 -30.27 -88.63 11.48
CA GLU A 117 -29.60 -87.41 11.99
C GLU A 117 -29.35 -86.39 10.85
N MET A 118 -29.00 -86.84 9.65
CA MET A 118 -28.87 -85.95 8.49
C MET A 118 -30.21 -85.35 8.05
N ARG A 119 -31.29 -86.14 8.16
CA ARG A 119 -32.65 -85.71 7.87
C ARG A 119 -33.12 -84.69 8.91
N ASP A 120 -32.94 -84.96 10.20
CA ASP A 120 -33.33 -84.07 11.29
C ASP A 120 -32.61 -82.72 11.18
N ARG A 121 -31.29 -82.71 10.94
CA ARG A 121 -30.54 -81.46 10.70
C ARG A 121 -31.02 -80.72 9.46
N SER A 122 -31.44 -81.44 8.42
CA SER A 122 -32.02 -80.84 7.21
C SER A 122 -33.40 -80.27 7.48
N GLU A 123 -34.23 -80.96 8.27
CA GLU A 123 -35.55 -80.51 8.69
C GLU A 123 -35.46 -79.31 9.63
N GLU A 124 -34.49 -79.28 10.55
CA GLU A 124 -34.18 -78.14 11.42
C GLU A 124 -33.71 -76.91 10.62
N MET A 125 -32.78 -77.09 9.67
CA MET A 125 -32.37 -75.98 8.80
C MET A 125 -33.52 -75.49 7.91
N LYS A 126 -34.42 -76.38 7.48
CA LYS A 126 -35.61 -76.01 6.71
C LYS A 126 -36.61 -75.25 7.58
N SER A 127 -36.86 -75.71 8.80
CA SER A 127 -37.79 -75.05 9.72
C SER A 127 -37.28 -73.67 10.14
N ALA A 128 -35.98 -73.52 10.44
CA ALA A 128 -35.36 -72.23 10.74
C ALA A 128 -35.44 -71.26 9.55
N ARG A 129 -35.16 -71.72 8.32
CA ARG A 129 -35.35 -70.89 7.12
C ARG A 129 -36.80 -70.49 6.89
N GLU A 130 -37.73 -71.35 7.26
CA GLU A 130 -39.16 -71.10 7.14
C GLU A 130 -39.66 -70.13 8.22
N THR A 131 -39.11 -70.16 9.44
CA THR A 131 -39.39 -69.15 10.46
C THR A 131 -38.85 -67.79 10.05
N ASP A 132 -37.60 -67.71 9.58
CA ASP A 132 -37.01 -66.45 9.10
C ASP A 132 -37.83 -65.86 7.96
N ARG A 133 -38.30 -66.69 7.02
CA ARG A 133 -39.19 -66.25 5.93
C ARG A 133 -40.51 -65.68 6.45
N LYS A 134 -41.12 -66.33 7.45
CA LYS A 134 -42.36 -65.86 8.07
C LYS A 134 -42.13 -64.54 8.80
N GLU A 135 -41.07 -64.41 9.58
CA GLU A 135 -40.72 -63.16 10.26
C GLU A 135 -40.50 -62.02 9.27
N ILE A 136 -39.76 -62.27 8.18
CA ILE A 136 -39.56 -61.28 7.11
C ILE A 136 -40.89 -60.91 6.45
N ALA A 137 -41.76 -61.89 6.21
CA ALA A 137 -43.08 -61.65 5.65
C ALA A 137 -43.95 -60.79 6.58
N ASP A 138 -43.94 -61.08 7.87
CA ASP A 138 -44.69 -60.35 8.90
C ASP A 138 -44.18 -58.91 9.04
N VAL A 139 -42.86 -58.70 9.07
CA VAL A 139 -42.27 -57.36 9.09
C VAL A 139 -42.66 -56.57 7.84
N LYS A 140 -42.54 -57.16 6.65
CA LYS A 140 -42.92 -56.49 5.40
C LYS A 140 -44.41 -56.18 5.34
N MET A 141 -45.25 -57.09 5.83
CA MET A 141 -46.69 -56.89 5.91
C MET A 141 -47.02 -55.75 6.87
N TYR A 142 -46.34 -55.67 8.02
CA TYR A 142 -46.48 -54.58 8.96
C TYR A 142 -46.02 -53.23 8.39
N GLU A 143 -44.85 -53.18 7.74
CA GLU A 143 -44.36 -51.97 7.08
C GLU A 143 -45.31 -51.49 5.97
N HIS A 144 -45.81 -52.42 5.16
CA HIS A 144 -46.78 -52.13 4.11
C HIS A 144 -48.08 -51.56 4.71
N TRP A 145 -48.60 -52.19 5.77
CA TRP A 145 -49.76 -51.67 6.50
C TRP A 145 -49.49 -50.28 7.07
N LYS A 146 -48.33 -50.07 7.73
CA LYS A 146 -47.94 -48.79 8.31
C LYS A 146 -47.91 -47.66 7.27
N ARG A 147 -47.32 -47.91 6.11
CA ARG A 147 -47.21 -46.94 5.00
C ARG A 147 -48.57 -46.62 4.36
N ASN A 148 -49.45 -47.62 4.27
CA ASN A 148 -50.73 -47.47 3.59
C ASN A 148 -51.87 -47.04 4.51
N ASN A 149 -51.70 -47.15 5.83
CA ASN A 149 -52.72 -46.77 6.79
C ASN A 149 -53.00 -45.25 6.73
N PRO A 150 -54.23 -44.84 6.35
CA PRO A 150 -54.58 -43.43 6.22
C PRO A 150 -54.52 -42.66 7.55
N ASP A 151 -54.84 -43.30 8.67
CA ASP A 151 -54.83 -42.65 9.98
C ASP A 151 -53.41 -42.33 10.44
N LEU A 152 -52.46 -43.24 10.22
CA LEU A 152 -51.05 -43.01 10.52
C LEU A 152 -50.48 -41.88 9.65
N ARG A 153 -50.80 -41.85 8.35
CA ARG A 153 -50.39 -40.75 7.46
C ARG A 153 -50.97 -39.42 7.92
N LYS A 154 -52.23 -39.40 8.35
CA LYS A 154 -52.87 -38.20 8.88
C LYS A 154 -52.20 -37.73 10.17
N MET A 155 -51.90 -38.65 11.10
CA MET A 155 -51.19 -38.33 12.34
C MET A 155 -49.77 -37.81 12.10
N GLU A 156 -49.03 -38.39 11.16
CA GLU A 156 -47.70 -37.89 10.74
C GLU A 156 -47.81 -36.50 10.11
N SER A 157 -48.79 -36.28 9.22
CA SER A 157 -49.08 -34.98 8.62
C SER A 157 -49.43 -33.94 9.69
N ASP A 158 -50.29 -34.29 10.65
CA ASP A 158 -50.70 -33.38 11.73
C ASP A 158 -49.54 -33.09 12.69
N ARG A 159 -48.69 -34.07 12.99
CA ARG A 159 -47.45 -33.84 13.74
C ARG A 159 -46.51 -32.90 12.99
N HIS A 160 -46.34 -33.09 11.68
CA HIS A 160 -45.51 -32.21 10.86
C HIS A 160 -46.08 -30.78 10.80
N LYS A 161 -47.40 -30.62 10.59
CA LYS A 161 -48.06 -29.31 10.64
C LYS A 161 -47.86 -28.60 11.97
N ARG A 162 -48.04 -29.31 13.10
CA ARG A 162 -47.78 -28.73 14.45
C ARG A 162 -46.34 -28.28 14.59
N HIS A 163 -45.38 -29.07 14.10
CA HIS A 163 -43.97 -28.69 14.11
C HIS A 163 -43.72 -27.42 13.30
N VAL A 164 -44.24 -27.33 12.08
CA VAL A 164 -44.11 -26.13 11.23
C VAL A 164 -44.77 -24.91 11.89
N ILE A 165 -45.97 -25.05 12.45
CA ILE A 165 -46.66 -23.97 13.17
C ILE A 165 -45.83 -23.49 14.36
N THR A 166 -45.25 -24.42 15.13
CA THR A 166 -44.41 -24.08 16.30
C THR A 166 -43.12 -23.39 15.87
N ALA A 167 -42.47 -23.87 14.80
CA ALA A 167 -41.27 -23.28 14.24
C ALA A 167 -41.55 -21.87 13.70
N TRP A 168 -42.65 -21.68 12.96
CA TRP A 168 -43.08 -20.37 12.49
C TRP A 168 -43.45 -19.41 13.63
N GLY A 169 -44.07 -19.91 14.70
CA GLY A 169 -44.32 -19.13 15.92
C GLY A 169 -43.02 -18.61 16.53
N SER A 170 -42.05 -19.51 16.71
CA SER A 170 -40.71 -19.17 17.23
C SER A 170 -39.99 -18.16 16.33
N GLN A 171 -40.07 -18.34 15.01
CA GLN A 171 -39.48 -17.44 14.02
C GLN A 171 -40.13 -16.05 14.05
N ARG A 172 -41.46 -15.96 14.23
CA ARG A 172 -42.15 -14.67 14.38
C ARG A 172 -41.72 -13.96 15.65
N GLU A 173 -41.61 -14.66 16.77
CA GLU A 173 -41.13 -14.09 18.03
C GLU A 173 -39.68 -13.60 17.92
N GLU A 174 -38.81 -14.36 17.27
CA GLU A 174 -37.42 -13.95 17.01
C GLU A 174 -37.37 -12.69 16.14
N ASN A 175 -38.15 -12.64 15.06
CA ASN A 175 -38.22 -11.47 14.19
C ASN A 175 -38.81 -10.25 14.92
N GLU A 176 -39.79 -10.43 15.80
CA GLU A 176 -40.33 -9.33 16.62
C GLU A 176 -39.27 -8.78 17.59
N LYS A 177 -38.48 -9.66 18.23
CA LYS A 177 -37.37 -9.25 19.08
C LYS A 177 -36.30 -8.49 18.28
N LYS A 178 -35.92 -8.98 17.09
CA LYS A 178 -34.97 -8.30 16.20
C LYS A 178 -35.47 -6.92 15.81
N ARG A 179 -36.74 -6.80 15.41
CA ARG A 179 -37.34 -5.49 15.08
C ARG A 179 -37.34 -4.52 16.26
N LYS A 180 -37.63 -4.99 17.47
CA LYS A 180 -37.54 -4.15 18.67
C LYS A 180 -36.11 -3.67 18.91
N GLN A 181 -35.12 -4.56 18.76
CA GLN A 181 -33.70 -4.21 18.87
C GLN A 181 -33.30 -3.18 17.81
N GLU A 182 -33.67 -3.39 16.55
CA GLU A 182 -33.40 -2.44 15.46
C GLU A 182 -34.06 -1.08 15.68
N GLU A 183 -35.27 -1.04 16.26
CA GLU A 183 -35.94 0.20 16.63
C GLU A 183 -35.23 0.93 17.79
N GLU A 184 -34.68 0.20 18.76
CA GLU A 184 -33.87 0.76 19.85
C GLU A 184 -32.51 1.27 19.34
N ASP A 185 -31.81 0.48 18.53
CA ASP A 185 -30.55 0.86 17.91
C ASP A 185 -30.73 2.10 17.02
N ARG A 186 -31.82 2.16 16.25
CA ARG A 186 -32.16 3.34 15.44
C ARG A 186 -32.36 4.59 16.31
N ARG A 187 -33.05 4.47 17.45
CA ARG A 187 -33.22 5.59 18.39
C ARG A 187 -31.89 6.05 18.96
N HIS A 188 -31.02 5.12 19.34
CA HIS A 188 -29.68 5.47 19.82
C HIS A 188 -28.87 6.20 18.76
N LEU A 189 -28.93 5.75 17.50
CA LEU A 189 -28.29 6.46 16.38
C LEU A 189 -28.90 7.85 16.16
N GLU A 190 -30.23 7.98 16.17
CA GLU A 190 -30.90 9.28 16.05
C GLU A 190 -30.49 10.24 17.18
N GLU A 191 -30.39 9.75 18.42
CA GLU A 191 -29.92 10.54 19.57
C GLU A 191 -28.45 10.98 19.42
N GLU A 192 -27.57 10.11 18.93
CA GLU A 192 -26.16 10.46 18.67
C GLU A 192 -26.05 11.52 17.58
N MET A 193 -26.78 11.34 16.47
CA MET A 193 -26.80 12.31 15.37
C MET A 193 -27.32 13.68 15.83
N GLU A 194 -28.37 13.72 16.67
CA GLU A 194 -28.86 14.98 17.24
C GLU A 194 -27.86 15.62 18.21
N ARG A 195 -27.11 14.82 18.98
CA ARG A 195 -26.01 15.35 19.82
C ARG A 195 -24.90 15.97 18.99
N GLU A 196 -24.47 15.30 17.93
CA GLU A 196 -23.46 15.83 17.01
C GLU A 196 -23.93 17.11 16.32
N ARG A 197 -25.20 17.14 15.89
CA ARG A 197 -25.82 18.33 15.30
C ARG A 197 -25.84 19.51 16.27
N LEU A 198 -26.22 19.29 17.53
CA LEU A 198 -26.23 20.33 18.56
C LEU A 198 -24.81 20.80 18.90
N ALA A 199 -23.84 19.89 18.96
CA ALA A 199 -22.45 20.24 19.18
C ALA A 199 -21.89 21.12 18.05
N ALA A 200 -22.18 20.79 16.79
CA ALA A 200 -21.77 21.59 15.64
C ALA A 200 -22.39 23.00 15.68
N LEU A 201 -23.68 23.12 16.03
CA LEU A 201 -24.34 24.42 16.18
C LEU A 201 -23.72 25.26 17.32
N GLU A 202 -23.35 24.61 18.42
CA GLU A 202 -22.69 25.28 19.55
C GLU A 202 -21.27 25.73 19.19
N GLU A 203 -20.51 24.90 18.48
CA GLU A 203 -19.20 25.26 17.94
C GLU A 203 -19.29 26.44 16.96
N GLU A 204 -20.27 26.43 16.04
CA GLU A 204 -20.53 27.56 15.16
C GLU A 204 -20.85 28.83 15.95
N ARG A 205 -21.69 28.73 16.98
CA ARG A 205 -22.02 29.87 17.85
C ARG A 205 -20.76 30.42 18.53
N GLN A 206 -19.91 29.56 19.10
CA GLN A 206 -18.66 29.97 19.73
C GLN A 206 -17.69 30.61 18.72
N MET A 207 -17.62 30.07 17.51
CA MET A 207 -16.85 30.66 16.43
C MET A 207 -17.37 32.05 16.06
N GLN A 208 -18.69 32.25 16.02
CA GLN A 208 -19.29 33.57 15.77
C GLN A 208 -19.02 34.55 16.93
N GLU A 209 -19.15 34.10 18.18
CA GLU A 209 -18.83 34.93 19.35
C GLU A 209 -17.37 35.34 19.38
N SER A 210 -16.45 34.43 19.05
CA SER A 210 -15.02 34.74 18.95
C SER A 210 -14.71 35.71 17.81
N ARG A 211 -15.37 35.57 16.64
CA ARG A 211 -15.27 36.53 15.52
C ARG A 211 -15.74 37.91 15.95
N LEU A 212 -16.91 38.00 16.57
CA LEU A 212 -17.46 39.25 17.07
C LEU A 212 -16.57 39.88 18.15
N ALA A 213 -15.94 39.07 19.02
CA ALA A 213 -14.97 39.55 19.99
C ALA A 213 -13.73 40.14 19.31
N ASN A 214 -13.15 39.41 18.35
CA ASN A 214 -12.00 39.87 17.57
C ASN A 214 -12.33 41.16 16.78
N GLU A 215 -13.52 41.24 16.18
CA GLU A 215 -14.00 42.45 15.49
C GLU A 215 -14.11 43.64 16.45
N LYS A 216 -14.59 43.44 17.68
CA LYS A 216 -14.63 44.47 18.72
C LYS A 216 -13.24 44.90 19.15
N GLU A 217 -12.29 43.98 19.29
CA GLU A 217 -10.90 44.28 19.60
C GLU A 217 -10.25 45.11 18.50
N VAL A 218 -10.41 44.70 17.23
CA VAL A 218 -9.93 45.45 16.06
C VAL A 218 -10.59 46.83 15.99
N ALA A 219 -11.90 46.93 16.18
CA ALA A 219 -12.59 48.21 16.21
C ALA A 219 -12.12 49.12 17.35
N GLY A 220 -11.81 48.54 18.52
CA GLY A 220 -11.20 49.25 19.64
C GLY A 220 -9.81 49.79 19.30
N ALA A 221 -8.96 48.96 18.67
CA ALA A 221 -7.64 49.36 18.18
C ALA A 221 -7.72 50.47 17.13
N LEU A 222 -8.64 50.37 16.18
CA LEU A 222 -8.86 51.40 15.16
C LEU A 222 -9.34 52.72 15.76
N LYS A 223 -10.23 52.69 16.76
CA LYS A 223 -10.63 53.91 17.49
C LYS A 223 -9.44 54.57 18.17
N MET A 224 -8.59 53.79 18.84
CA MET A 224 -7.35 54.31 19.44
C MET A 224 -6.41 54.93 18.39
N GLN A 225 -6.27 54.31 17.21
CA GLN A 225 -5.49 54.86 16.11
C GLN A 225 -6.08 56.16 15.56
N ILE A 226 -7.40 56.25 15.42
CA ILE A 226 -8.10 57.47 14.97
C ILE A 226 -7.90 58.59 15.99
N ASP A 227 -8.02 58.31 17.28
CA ASP A 227 -7.83 59.34 18.32
C ASP A 227 -6.37 59.79 18.41
N GLU A 228 -5.41 58.88 18.19
CA GLU A 228 -3.99 59.23 18.05
C GLU A 228 -3.74 60.10 16.81
N LEU A 229 -4.35 59.78 15.66
CA LEU A 229 -4.25 60.61 14.46
C LEU A 229 -4.85 62.00 14.68
N LYS A 230 -6.01 62.10 15.34
CA LYS A 230 -6.62 63.40 15.69
C LYS A 230 -5.70 64.23 16.58
N ARG A 231 -5.05 63.61 17.59
CA ARG A 231 -4.05 64.32 18.42
C ARG A 231 -2.90 64.85 17.58
N ARG A 232 -2.39 64.06 16.64
CA ARG A 232 -1.35 64.50 15.71
C ARG A 232 -1.82 65.60 14.77
N GLU A 233 -3.06 65.57 14.31
CA GLU A 233 -3.67 66.66 13.53
C GLU A 233 -3.77 67.94 14.35
N GLU A 234 -4.25 67.88 15.60
CA GLU A 234 -4.28 69.03 16.50
C GLU A 234 -2.89 69.61 16.77
N GLU A 235 -1.89 68.76 16.99
CA GLU A 235 -0.50 69.19 17.14
C GLU A 235 0.04 69.82 15.85
N ALA A 236 -0.24 69.23 14.69
CA ALA A 236 0.14 69.79 13.39
C ALA A 236 -0.53 71.15 13.14
N GLU A 237 -1.80 71.34 13.51
CA GLU A 237 -2.47 72.63 13.43
C GLU A 237 -1.86 73.67 14.37
N ARG A 238 -1.51 73.28 15.61
CA ARG A 238 -0.82 74.17 16.56
C ARG A 238 0.54 74.60 16.01
N LEU A 239 1.33 73.66 15.49
CA LEU A 239 2.62 73.95 14.88
C LEU A 239 2.47 74.84 13.64
N LYS A 240 1.44 74.61 12.81
CA LYS A 240 1.13 75.46 11.65
C LYS A 240 0.80 76.89 12.07
N LYS A 241 -0.03 77.09 13.10
CA LYS A 241 -0.33 78.43 13.64
C LYS A 241 0.93 79.12 14.16
N GLN A 242 1.78 78.39 14.89
CA GLN A 242 3.08 78.91 15.34
C GLN A 242 3.98 79.29 14.17
N GLN A 243 4.03 78.47 13.12
CA GLN A 243 4.77 78.77 11.90
C GLN A 243 4.24 80.04 11.21
N GLU A 244 2.93 80.19 11.08
CA GLU A 244 2.31 81.40 10.51
C GLU A 244 2.58 82.66 11.35
N GLU A 245 2.54 82.55 12.68
CA GLU A 245 2.89 83.65 13.58
C GLU A 245 4.37 84.04 13.46
N LEU A 246 5.28 83.06 13.42
CA LEU A 246 6.70 83.28 13.19
C LEU A 246 6.93 83.94 11.83
N GLN A 247 6.28 83.47 10.77
CA GLN A 247 6.35 84.12 9.46
C GLN A 247 5.87 85.57 9.52
N ARG A 248 4.77 85.87 10.22
CA ARG A 248 4.33 87.28 10.40
C ARG A 248 5.38 88.10 11.14
N GLN A 249 6.04 87.55 12.16
CA GLN A 249 7.12 88.22 12.86
C GLN A 249 8.33 88.46 11.94
N GLU A 250 8.72 87.48 11.11
CA GLU A 250 9.76 87.65 10.10
C GLU A 250 9.42 88.76 9.11
N TRP A 251 8.17 88.82 8.63
CA TRP A 251 7.70 89.91 7.77
C TRP A 251 7.75 91.28 8.46
N GLN A 252 7.34 91.36 9.72
CA GLN A 252 7.43 92.60 10.50
C GLN A 252 8.88 93.05 10.72
N LEU A 253 9.78 92.10 11.01
CA LEU A 253 11.20 92.37 11.13
C LEU A 253 11.79 92.83 9.79
N ALA A 254 11.43 92.20 8.68
CA ALA A 254 11.86 92.58 7.34
C ALA A 254 11.40 94.00 6.97
N ASP A 255 10.14 94.38 7.26
CA ASP A 255 9.62 95.74 7.04
C ASP A 255 10.35 96.77 7.93
N LEU A 256 10.65 96.42 9.19
CA LEU A 256 11.47 97.27 10.06
C LEU A 256 12.92 97.40 9.57
N GLU A 257 13.51 96.33 9.06
CA GLU A 257 14.85 96.35 8.45
C GLU A 257 14.89 97.18 7.17
N GLU A 258 13.85 97.10 6.34
CA GLU A 258 13.71 97.93 5.15
C GLU A 258 13.59 99.40 5.53
N LYS A 259 12.75 99.74 6.50
CA LYS A 259 12.65 101.10 7.07
C LYS A 259 13.99 101.59 7.64
N ARG A 260 14.76 100.72 8.30
CA ARG A 260 16.12 101.04 8.77
C ARG A 260 17.06 101.34 7.59
N LYS A 261 17.07 100.49 6.56
CA LYS A 261 17.87 100.69 5.34
C LYS A 261 17.49 101.99 4.63
N GLU A 262 16.19 102.28 4.49
CA GLU A 262 15.72 103.55 3.92
C GLU A 262 16.17 104.76 4.73
N ALA A 263 16.06 104.69 6.06
CA ALA A 263 16.52 105.74 6.96
C ALA A 263 18.03 105.96 6.85
N GLU A 264 18.83 104.88 6.74
CA GLU A 264 20.26 104.97 6.48
C GLU A 264 20.56 105.59 5.11
N ILE A 265 19.83 105.21 4.05
CA ILE A 265 19.98 105.81 2.72
C ILE A 265 19.64 107.29 2.77
N LYS A 266 18.57 107.69 3.46
CA LYS A 266 18.19 109.11 3.67
C LYS A 266 19.28 109.86 4.43
N ARG A 267 19.81 109.29 5.52
CA ARG A 267 20.93 109.87 6.27
C ARG A 267 22.18 110.05 5.41
N LYS A 268 22.59 109.02 4.66
CA LYS A 268 23.72 109.10 3.72
C LYS A 268 23.47 110.17 2.65
N LYS A 269 22.26 110.27 2.08
CA LYS A 269 21.89 111.34 1.14
C LYS A 269 22.00 112.73 1.77
N GLU A 270 21.51 112.92 2.99
CA GLU A 270 21.62 114.20 3.71
C GLU A 270 23.07 114.57 4.06
N GLU A 271 23.89 113.59 4.45
CA GLU A 271 25.32 113.78 4.67
C GLU A 271 26.02 114.21 3.37
N MET A 272 25.74 113.52 2.26
CA MET A 272 26.23 113.90 0.94
C MET A 272 25.74 115.30 0.53
N SER A 273 24.46 115.64 0.74
CA SER A 273 23.92 116.98 0.49
C SER A 273 24.58 118.05 1.35
N ARG A 274 24.87 117.77 2.63
CA ARG A 274 25.60 118.67 3.54
C ARG A 274 27.03 118.88 3.07
N GLN A 275 27.73 117.80 2.70
CA GLN A 275 29.08 117.87 2.13
C GLN A 275 29.10 118.70 0.84
N LEU A 276 28.16 118.44 -0.08
CA LEU A 276 28.04 119.19 -1.33
C LEU A 276 27.77 120.67 -1.07
N THR A 277 26.86 120.99 -0.14
CA THR A 277 26.55 122.39 0.25
C THR A 277 27.78 123.09 0.84
N ARG A 278 28.57 122.39 1.67
CA ARG A 278 29.84 122.93 2.19
C ARG A 278 30.83 123.19 1.05
N GLN A 279 30.99 122.25 0.12
CA GLN A 279 31.85 122.43 -1.06
C GLN A 279 31.40 123.62 -1.91
N TYR A 280 30.11 123.73 -2.23
CA TYR A 280 29.54 124.86 -2.98
C TYR A 280 29.73 126.19 -2.24
N LYS A 281 29.53 126.25 -0.92
CA LYS A 281 29.79 127.46 -0.12
C LYS A 281 31.27 127.86 -0.16
N VAL A 282 32.19 126.91 -0.07
CA VAL A 282 33.64 127.17 -0.19
C VAL A 282 33.99 127.65 -1.60
N GLN A 283 33.44 127.04 -2.64
CA GLN A 283 33.63 127.47 -4.03
C GLN A 283 33.07 128.88 -4.27
N LEU A 284 31.87 129.18 -3.75
CA LEU A 284 31.28 130.52 -3.83
C LEU A 284 32.11 131.55 -3.08
N ARG A 285 32.64 131.22 -1.89
CA ARG A 285 33.58 132.10 -1.16
C ARG A 285 34.87 132.34 -1.94
N ARG A 286 35.44 131.31 -2.59
CA ARG A 286 36.61 131.47 -3.46
C ARG A 286 36.30 132.38 -4.66
N ARG A 287 35.17 132.17 -5.33
CA ARG A 287 34.74 133.05 -6.43
C ARG A 287 34.47 134.48 -5.97
N ALA A 288 33.82 134.67 -4.82
CA ALA A 288 33.59 135.99 -4.24
C ALA A 288 34.92 136.69 -3.91
N LYS A 289 35.88 135.96 -3.34
CA LYS A 289 37.24 136.47 -3.10
C LYS A 289 37.95 136.86 -4.40
N GLN A 290 37.87 136.02 -5.45
CA GLN A 290 38.42 136.34 -6.78
C GLN A 290 37.77 137.60 -7.39
N VAL A 291 36.45 137.75 -7.28
CA VAL A 291 35.74 138.95 -7.76
C VAL A 291 36.14 140.19 -6.95
N GLN A 292 36.34 140.05 -5.64
CA GLN A 292 36.76 141.15 -4.77
C GLN A 292 38.21 141.56 -5.03
N GLU A 293 39.11 140.60 -5.23
CA GLU A 293 40.50 140.85 -5.69
C GLU A 293 40.50 141.51 -7.08
N ALA A 294 39.64 141.07 -8.01
CA ALA A 294 39.47 141.72 -9.31
C ALA A 294 38.94 143.15 -9.17
N LEU A 295 37.95 143.42 -8.32
CA LEU A 295 37.42 144.77 -8.06
C LEU A 295 38.45 145.68 -7.37
N VAL A 296 39.27 145.17 -6.45
CA VAL A 296 40.37 145.92 -5.82
C VAL A 296 41.48 146.19 -6.83
N SER A 297 41.80 145.24 -7.71
CA SER A 297 42.73 145.43 -8.83
C SER A 297 42.19 146.48 -9.79
N SER A 298 40.91 146.44 -10.14
CA SER A 298 40.24 147.48 -10.92
C SER A 298 40.24 148.83 -10.21
N ARG A 299 40.03 148.89 -8.89
CA ARG A 299 40.08 150.15 -8.10
C ARG A 299 41.50 150.70 -8.00
N SER A 300 42.52 149.84 -7.95
CA SER A 300 43.93 150.21 -8.08
C SER A 300 44.21 150.79 -9.47
N ILE A 301 43.70 150.16 -10.54
CA ILE A 301 43.77 150.68 -11.91
C ILE A 301 43.06 152.04 -12.02
N TYR A 302 41.85 152.19 -11.45
CA TYR A 302 41.14 153.47 -11.42
C TYR A 302 41.87 154.52 -10.59
N HIS A 303 42.51 154.15 -9.48
CA HIS A 303 43.31 155.08 -8.68
C HIS A 303 44.57 155.53 -9.43
N ILE A 304 45.22 154.63 -10.18
CA ILE A 304 46.36 154.95 -11.06
C ILE A 304 45.91 155.89 -12.19
N ILE A 305 44.77 155.61 -12.83
CA ILE A 305 44.18 156.48 -13.87
C ILE A 305 43.76 157.84 -13.29
N PHE A 306 43.17 157.89 -12.09
CA PHE A 306 42.78 159.13 -11.42
C PHE A 306 44.00 159.98 -11.03
N THR A 307 45.11 159.38 -10.61
CA THR A 307 46.38 160.10 -10.35
C THR A 307 47.04 160.61 -11.64
N LEU A 308 46.87 159.90 -12.76
CA LEU A 308 47.34 160.33 -14.08
C LEU A 308 46.48 161.47 -14.67
N VAL A 309 45.17 161.48 -14.42
CA VAL A 309 44.25 162.54 -14.89
C VAL A 309 44.30 163.78 -13.99
N SER A 310 44.52 163.63 -12.67
CA SER A 310 44.67 164.76 -11.73
C SER A 310 45.99 165.53 -11.89
N SER A 311 47.00 164.94 -12.53
CA SER A 311 48.30 165.61 -12.80
C SER A 311 48.33 166.41 -14.11
N ARG A 312 47.21 166.49 -14.86
CA ARG A 312 47.16 167.15 -16.19
C ARG A 312 46.17 168.31 -16.31
N MET A 313 45.60 168.77 -15.20
CA MET A 313 44.61 169.86 -15.14
C MET A 313 45.00 170.90 -14.08
N HIS A 314 46.13 171.61 -14.27
CA HIS A 314 46.40 172.86 -13.54
C HIS A 314 47.50 173.76 -14.18
N LEU A 315 47.40 174.09 -15.48
CA LEU A 315 48.01 175.31 -16.06
C LEU A 315 47.65 175.45 -17.55
N SER A 316 46.64 176.26 -17.86
CA SER A 316 46.63 177.23 -18.97
C SER A 316 45.22 177.81 -19.15
N TYR A 317 44.90 178.76 -18.26
CA TYR A 317 43.74 179.64 -18.28
C TYR A 317 43.90 180.73 -19.37
N TYR A 318 42.78 181.31 -19.81
CA TYR A 318 42.50 182.26 -20.92
C TYR A 318 42.11 181.57 -22.24
N ILE A 319 40.88 181.66 -22.77
CA ILE A 319 40.05 182.87 -23.04
C ILE A 319 38.57 182.50 -23.37
N TYR A 320 37.65 183.32 -22.82
CA TYR A 320 36.31 183.77 -23.28
C TYR A 320 35.02 182.90 -23.28
N ILE A 321 34.12 183.27 -22.33
CA ILE A 321 32.70 183.72 -22.44
C ILE A 321 31.75 183.06 -23.46
N GLY A 322 30.60 182.57 -22.96
CA GLY A 322 29.29 182.78 -23.62
C GLY A 322 28.28 181.61 -23.64
N ASN A 323 27.25 181.72 -22.78
CA ASN A 323 25.87 181.17 -22.78
C ASN A 323 25.34 180.24 -23.90
N GLY A 324 24.46 179.28 -23.52
CA GLY A 324 23.23 178.94 -24.29
C GLY A 324 22.88 177.45 -24.54
N GLN A 325 22.01 176.89 -23.69
CA GLN A 325 20.74 176.14 -23.97
C GLN A 325 20.52 175.20 -25.20
N LYS A 326 19.89 174.03 -24.91
CA LYS A 326 18.95 173.13 -25.67
C LYS A 326 19.41 171.85 -26.41
N ASP A 327 18.81 170.74 -25.94
CA ASP A 327 18.09 169.62 -26.58
C ASP A 327 18.68 168.54 -27.54
N SER A 328 18.19 167.33 -27.22
CA SER A 328 17.87 166.13 -28.03
C SER A 328 18.95 165.26 -28.72
N GLY A 329 19.12 164.06 -28.16
CA GLY A 329 18.85 162.77 -28.82
C GLY A 329 19.88 162.17 -29.80
N ILE A 330 20.20 160.87 -29.64
CA ILE A 330 20.04 159.79 -30.64
C ILE A 330 20.67 158.44 -30.18
N VAL A 331 19.93 157.39 -30.56
CA VAL A 331 20.01 155.91 -30.55
C VAL A 331 21.30 155.25 -31.10
N VAL A 332 21.55 153.97 -30.75
CA VAL A 332 22.02 152.78 -31.55
C VAL A 332 22.68 151.74 -30.58
N SER A 333 22.71 150.41 -30.72
CA SER A 333 21.93 149.30 -31.30
C SER A 333 22.73 147.99 -31.06
N GLN A 334 22.01 146.86 -30.94
CA GLN A 334 22.40 145.47 -31.29
C GLN A 334 23.30 144.53 -30.44
N GLY A 335 22.79 143.28 -30.36
CA GLY A 335 23.54 142.00 -30.22
C GLY A 335 22.91 141.03 -29.20
N GLY A 336 22.13 139.97 -29.49
CA GLY A 336 21.87 139.26 -30.75
C GLY A 336 22.62 137.92 -30.86
N GLY A 337 22.28 136.89 -30.07
CA GLY A 337 22.90 135.55 -30.22
C GLY A 337 22.57 134.52 -29.14
N GLY A 338 21.35 133.98 -29.09
CA GLY A 338 20.96 132.95 -28.09
C GLY A 338 19.93 131.91 -28.53
N TRP A 339 19.41 132.00 -29.76
CA TRP A 339 18.29 131.16 -30.22
C TRP A 339 18.72 129.97 -31.09
N GLN A 340 19.86 130.05 -31.80
CA GLN A 340 20.41 128.95 -32.61
C GLN A 340 21.03 127.80 -31.78
N LEU A 341 21.56 128.10 -30.58
CA LEU A 341 22.12 127.08 -29.68
C LEU A 341 21.03 126.27 -28.95
N LYS A 342 19.84 126.86 -28.76
CA LYS A 342 18.69 126.21 -28.12
C LYS A 342 17.96 125.28 -29.09
N THR A 343 17.88 125.63 -30.38
CA THR A 343 17.31 124.75 -31.42
C THR A 343 18.22 123.56 -31.70
N ALA A 344 19.54 123.76 -31.83
CA ALA A 344 20.51 122.67 -32.02
C ALA A 344 20.56 121.70 -30.82
N ARG A 345 20.47 122.20 -29.58
CA ARG A 345 20.38 121.34 -28.38
C ARG A 345 19.05 120.57 -28.30
N LYS A 346 17.94 121.17 -28.76
CA LYS A 346 16.65 120.49 -28.83
C LYS A 346 16.61 119.43 -29.93
N GLU A 347 17.21 119.68 -31.09
CA GLU A 347 17.32 118.68 -32.15
C GLU A 347 18.27 117.55 -31.77
N LYS A 348 19.41 117.85 -31.12
CA LYS A 348 20.29 116.82 -30.56
C LYS A 348 19.59 116.00 -29.48
N ALA A 349 18.84 116.63 -28.57
CA ALA A 349 18.05 115.91 -27.56
C ALA A 349 16.92 115.08 -28.18
N LYS A 350 16.31 115.51 -29.29
CA LYS A 350 15.32 114.72 -30.04
C LYS A 350 15.96 113.54 -30.76
N ALA A 351 17.16 113.71 -31.34
CA ALA A 351 17.91 112.64 -31.97
C ALA A 351 18.40 111.62 -30.93
N ASP A 352 18.93 112.08 -29.79
CA ASP A 352 19.36 111.22 -28.68
C ASP A 352 18.16 110.46 -28.07
N ALA A 353 16.98 111.11 -27.96
CA ALA A 353 15.76 110.44 -27.51
C ALA A 353 15.21 109.42 -28.53
N ALA A 354 15.29 109.71 -29.83
CA ALA A 354 14.89 108.78 -30.89
C ALA A 354 15.83 107.56 -30.96
N TRP A 355 17.14 107.79 -30.80
CA TRP A 355 18.14 106.74 -30.70
C TRP A 355 17.93 105.88 -29.44
N MET A 356 17.71 106.49 -28.27
CA MET A 356 17.38 105.74 -27.06
C MET A 356 16.08 104.94 -27.21
N LYS A 357 15.08 105.46 -27.93
CA LYS A 357 13.85 104.72 -28.22
C LYS A 357 14.11 103.48 -29.09
N GLN A 358 14.93 103.60 -30.15
CA GLN A 358 15.32 102.46 -30.98
C GLN A 358 16.12 101.43 -30.19
N VAL A 359 17.06 101.85 -29.35
CA VAL A 359 17.87 100.95 -28.51
C VAL A 359 16.99 100.20 -27.49
N VAL A 360 16.02 100.88 -26.88
CA VAL A 360 15.06 100.23 -25.96
C VAL A 360 14.13 99.28 -26.72
N GLU A 361 13.67 99.63 -27.92
CA GLU A 361 12.86 98.73 -28.76
C GLU A 361 13.64 97.49 -29.22
N GLU A 362 14.93 97.62 -29.54
CA GLU A 362 15.82 96.48 -29.83
C GLU A 362 16.05 95.61 -28.59
N GLN A 363 16.32 96.21 -27.43
CA GLN A 363 16.45 95.48 -26.17
C GLN A 363 15.16 94.72 -25.83
N LEU A 364 14.00 95.34 -26.00
CA LEU A 364 12.71 94.70 -25.76
C LEU A 364 12.44 93.55 -26.76
N ARG A 365 12.89 93.66 -28.01
CA ARG A 365 12.81 92.56 -28.99
C ARG A 365 13.74 91.40 -28.61
N LEU A 366 14.94 91.68 -28.14
CA LEU A 366 15.90 90.68 -27.67
C LEU A 366 15.39 89.99 -26.40
N GLU A 367 14.79 90.71 -25.46
CA GLU A 367 14.18 90.12 -24.27
C GLU A 367 12.96 89.26 -24.63
N LYS A 368 12.09 89.72 -25.52
CA LYS A 368 10.96 88.88 -26.01
C LYS A 368 11.43 87.62 -26.74
N ALA A 369 12.53 87.69 -27.48
CA ALA A 369 13.12 86.52 -28.12
C ALA A 369 13.68 85.53 -27.08
N ARG A 370 14.36 86.04 -26.04
CA ARG A 370 14.84 85.21 -24.91
C ARG A 370 13.70 84.62 -24.09
N GLU A 371 12.62 85.37 -23.85
CA GLU A 371 11.42 84.86 -23.18
C GLU A 371 10.76 83.76 -24.02
N ALA A 372 10.69 83.90 -25.35
CA ALA A 372 10.19 82.86 -26.23
C ALA A 372 11.08 81.60 -26.26
N GLU A 373 12.41 81.76 -26.18
CA GLU A 373 13.36 80.65 -26.01
C GLU A 373 13.20 79.97 -24.65
N LEU A 374 13.00 80.75 -23.57
CA LEU A 374 12.71 80.23 -22.24
C LEU A 374 11.36 79.53 -22.17
N ASP A 375 10.33 80.01 -22.87
CA ASP A 375 9.02 79.36 -22.99
C ASP A 375 9.08 78.07 -23.81
N MET A 376 9.91 78.02 -24.86
CA MET A 376 10.20 76.79 -25.61
C MET A 376 10.94 75.76 -24.75
N LEU A 377 11.88 76.22 -23.91
CA LEU A 377 12.53 75.38 -22.92
C LEU A 377 11.56 74.95 -21.82
N TYR A 378 10.73 75.83 -21.28
CA TYR A 378 9.73 75.46 -20.26
C TYR A 378 8.70 74.48 -20.83
N ARG A 379 8.26 74.63 -22.08
CA ARG A 379 7.44 73.64 -22.78
C ARG A 379 8.16 72.32 -22.99
N SER A 380 9.44 72.31 -23.39
CA SER A 380 10.20 71.07 -23.56
C SER A 380 10.47 70.35 -22.21
N TRP A 381 10.70 71.11 -21.15
CA TRP A 381 10.77 70.62 -19.77
C TRP A 381 9.41 70.10 -19.28
N GLN A 382 8.30 70.72 -19.69
CA GLN A 382 6.94 70.25 -19.37
C GLN A 382 6.58 68.96 -20.12
N TYR A 383 7.13 68.72 -21.31
CA TYR A 383 7.06 67.41 -21.99
C TYR A 383 7.98 66.34 -21.37
N LEU A 384 9.03 66.72 -20.64
CA LEU A 384 9.94 65.79 -19.95
C LEU A 384 9.49 65.40 -18.53
N VAL A 385 8.60 66.18 -17.90
CA VAL A 385 8.01 65.89 -16.58
C VAL A 385 6.66 65.16 -16.70
N TYR A 386 6.00 65.18 -17.87
CA TYR A 386 4.77 64.41 -18.18
C TYR A 386 5.03 63.18 -19.09
N TRP A 387 6.14 62.47 -18.87
CA TRP A 387 6.50 61.23 -19.57
C TRP A 387 6.65 59.96 -18.70
N PRO A 388 5.97 59.79 -17.55
CA PRO A 388 5.74 58.45 -16.97
C PRO A 388 4.33 57.86 -17.21
N GLU A 389 3.35 58.62 -17.71
CA GLU A 389 1.94 58.13 -17.75
C GLU A 389 1.50 57.56 -19.11
N ILE A 390 2.24 57.76 -20.21
CA ILE A 390 1.86 57.24 -21.55
C ILE A 390 2.74 56.05 -22.01
N MET A 391 3.77 55.67 -21.25
CA MET A 391 4.62 54.49 -21.54
C MET A 391 4.32 53.25 -20.68
N ALA A 392 3.47 53.35 -19.65
CA ALA A 392 3.13 52.22 -18.79
C ALA A 392 2.24 51.17 -19.48
N ASP A 393 1.45 51.57 -20.49
CA ASP A 393 0.48 50.68 -21.15
C ASP A 393 1.10 49.83 -22.27
N ASN A 394 2.30 50.16 -22.76
CA ASN A 394 2.98 49.41 -23.84
C ASN A 394 4.14 48.52 -23.36
N LEU A 395 4.53 48.62 -22.07
CA LEU A 395 5.56 47.78 -21.47
C LEU A 395 5.03 46.41 -21.00
N SER A 396 3.71 46.27 -20.78
CA SER A 396 3.08 44.98 -20.46
C SER A 396 3.12 44.00 -21.64
N GLY A 397 2.84 44.49 -22.85
CA GLY A 397 2.86 43.68 -24.08
C GLY A 397 4.25 43.18 -24.47
N PHE A 398 5.28 44.02 -24.34
CA PHE A 398 6.66 43.65 -24.69
C PHE A 398 7.27 42.65 -23.70
N VAL A 399 6.95 42.77 -22.40
CA VAL A 399 7.40 41.82 -21.37
C VAL A 399 6.68 40.48 -21.53
N ILE A 400 5.38 40.48 -21.85
CA ILE A 400 4.63 39.24 -22.15
C ILE A 400 5.14 38.57 -23.44
N LEU A 401 5.49 39.34 -24.47
CA LEU A 401 6.07 38.80 -25.71
C LEU A 401 7.48 38.21 -25.49
N ILE A 402 8.31 38.86 -24.68
CA ILE A 402 9.65 38.35 -24.31
C ILE A 402 9.53 37.09 -23.44
N ILE A 403 8.61 37.05 -22.47
CA ILE A 403 8.34 35.86 -21.66
C ILE A 403 7.79 34.72 -22.52
N ALA A 404 6.91 34.99 -23.47
CA ALA A 404 6.40 34.01 -24.43
C ALA A 404 7.50 33.48 -25.36
N ILE A 405 8.39 34.34 -25.86
CA ILE A 405 9.56 33.94 -26.68
C ILE A 405 10.54 33.10 -25.87
N ILE A 406 10.81 33.46 -24.61
CA ILE A 406 11.67 32.68 -23.71
C ILE A 406 11.03 31.31 -23.41
N TYR A 407 9.72 31.26 -23.17
CA TYR A 407 8.99 30.01 -22.91
C TYR A 407 8.92 29.10 -24.15
N TYR A 408 8.80 29.68 -25.34
CA TYR A 408 8.81 28.94 -26.61
C TYR A 408 10.21 28.41 -26.94
N LEU A 409 11.27 29.20 -26.69
CA LEU A 409 12.66 28.76 -26.85
C LEU A 409 13.07 27.70 -25.82
N TYR A 410 12.58 27.80 -24.58
CA TYR A 410 12.83 26.81 -23.52
C TYR A 410 12.15 25.46 -23.83
N ASN A 411 10.91 25.47 -24.33
CA ASN A 411 10.22 24.26 -24.78
C ASN A 411 10.82 23.65 -26.06
N LEU A 412 11.36 24.48 -26.96
CA LEU A 412 12.07 23.99 -28.15
C LEU A 412 13.42 23.33 -27.80
N PHE A 413 14.08 23.79 -26.73
CA PHE A 413 15.38 23.26 -26.27
C PHE A 413 15.25 21.97 -25.44
N LEU A 414 14.11 21.75 -24.77
CA LEU A 414 13.82 20.52 -24.01
C LEU A 414 13.18 19.38 -24.85
N GLY A 415 12.80 19.65 -26.11
CA GLY A 415 12.23 18.67 -27.04
C GLY A 415 13.24 17.77 -27.77
N MET A 416 14.55 17.95 -27.57
CA MET A 416 15.59 17.08 -28.15
C MET A 416 16.36 16.31 -27.07
N LYS A 417 15.74 15.25 -26.53
CA LYS A 417 16.50 14.14 -25.94
C LYS A 417 15.68 12.85 -25.98
N GLN A 418 16.00 12.00 -26.96
CA GLN A 418 15.55 10.62 -27.02
C GLN A 418 16.29 9.75 -25.96
N PRO A 419 15.68 8.63 -25.53
CA PRO A 419 16.22 7.76 -24.49
C PRO A 419 17.25 6.77 -25.05
N VAL A 420 18.31 6.49 -24.27
CA VAL A 420 19.25 5.40 -24.51
C VAL A 420 19.22 4.43 -23.33
N SER A 421 19.29 3.16 -23.70
CA SER A 421 19.02 1.92 -22.96
C SER A 421 19.85 1.63 -21.69
N GLY A 422 19.13 1.06 -20.70
CA GLY A 422 19.37 -0.16 -19.92
C GLY A 422 20.78 -0.60 -19.46
N ARG A 423 20.92 -0.90 -18.16
CA ARG A 423 21.19 -2.26 -17.63
C ARG A 423 21.19 -2.35 -16.09
N ASN A 424 20.53 -3.40 -15.60
CA ASN A 424 20.73 -4.25 -14.42
C ASN A 424 21.56 -3.77 -13.22
N GLU A 425 21.00 -3.95 -12.01
CA GLU A 425 21.58 -4.88 -11.03
C GLU A 425 20.53 -5.39 -10.02
N LYS A 426 20.66 -6.68 -9.71
CA LYS A 426 19.88 -7.46 -8.74
C LYS A 426 20.60 -7.45 -7.38
N GLU A 427 19.83 -7.88 -6.37
CA GLU A 427 20.27 -8.60 -5.15
C GLU A 427 20.88 -7.82 -3.97
N ASN A 428 20.07 -7.65 -2.92
CA ASN A 428 20.17 -8.34 -1.61
C ASN A 428 19.14 -7.67 -0.65
N GLY A 429 18.30 -8.34 0.13
CA GLY A 429 18.43 -9.65 0.75
C GLY A 429 18.83 -9.51 2.22
N ARG A 430 17.85 -9.72 3.12
CA ARG A 430 17.93 -10.04 4.58
C ARG A 430 17.87 -8.92 5.64
N ARG A 431 16.83 -9.10 6.51
CA ARG A 431 16.83 -9.19 8.01
C ARG A 431 17.28 -7.92 8.76
N GLU A 432 16.71 -7.46 9.87
CA GLU A 432 15.94 -7.97 11.02
C GLU A 432 15.11 -6.77 11.54
N ASN A 433 13.84 -6.89 11.90
CA ASN A 433 13.29 -7.38 13.17
C ASN A 433 13.82 -6.70 14.46
N SER A 434 12.87 -6.06 15.18
CA SER A 434 12.71 -6.07 16.64
C SER A 434 13.07 -4.82 17.47
N GLN A 435 12.23 -4.63 18.51
CA GLN A 435 12.32 -3.78 19.72
C GLN A 435 11.95 -2.30 19.52
N ARG A 436 10.83 -1.74 20.03
CA ARG A 436 10.10 -1.87 21.32
C ARG A 436 11.02 -1.75 22.56
N GLU A 437 10.89 -0.60 23.24
CA GLU A 437 10.96 -0.31 24.70
C GLU A 437 11.53 1.11 24.91
N THR A 438 10.75 2.11 25.33
CA THR A 438 10.30 2.48 26.70
C THR A 438 11.38 3.06 27.66
N TYR A 439 10.98 4.17 28.29
CA TYR A 439 11.46 4.85 29.53
C TYR A 439 12.74 5.71 29.51
N GLY A 440 12.55 7.02 29.74
CA GLY A 440 12.70 7.59 31.08
C GLY A 440 14.09 7.98 31.63
N ARG A 441 14.21 9.28 31.93
CA ARG A 441 14.93 9.90 33.07
C ARG A 441 16.47 9.90 33.07
N GLY A 442 17.08 11.10 33.23
CA GLY A 442 18.45 11.19 33.73
C GLY A 442 19.18 12.52 33.52
N VAL A 443 19.12 13.39 34.52
CA VAL A 443 19.97 14.58 34.74
C VAL A 443 21.46 14.24 34.71
N ARG A 444 22.31 15.04 34.05
CA ARG A 444 23.72 15.31 34.44
C ARG A 444 24.22 16.69 33.93
N LYS A 445 24.66 17.56 34.86
CA LYS A 445 25.77 18.53 34.66
C LYS A 445 27.09 17.81 34.99
N PRO A 446 28.28 18.18 34.46
CA PRO A 446 29.21 19.16 35.08
C PRO A 446 30.23 19.77 34.05
N PRO A 447 31.43 20.35 34.39
CA PRO A 447 31.96 20.93 35.64
C PRO A 447 32.53 22.38 35.50
N ARG A 448 32.91 22.95 36.66
CA ARG A 448 33.68 24.20 36.87
C ARG A 448 35.17 23.89 37.10
N THR A 449 36.06 24.76 36.61
CA THR A 449 37.43 25.07 37.07
C THR A 449 37.79 26.45 36.47
N ASP A 450 38.57 27.38 37.00
CA ASP A 450 39.04 27.72 38.34
C ASP A 450 39.50 29.20 38.30
N LYS A 451 39.61 29.84 39.45
CA LYS A 451 39.89 31.29 39.64
C LYS A 451 41.29 31.73 39.18
N ARG A 452 41.43 32.98 38.68
CA ARG A 452 42.45 33.94 39.17
C ARG A 452 42.20 35.39 38.74
N GLN A 453 42.56 36.27 39.67
CA GLN A 453 42.40 37.72 39.68
C GLN A 453 43.31 38.44 38.67
N ASN A 454 42.83 39.57 38.13
CA ASN A 454 43.63 40.79 38.07
C ASN A 454 42.73 42.02 37.88
N GLY A 455 42.94 43.03 38.72
CA GLY A 455 42.26 44.31 38.63
C GLY A 455 42.88 45.22 37.56
N GLY A 456 42.04 46.07 36.97
CA GLY A 456 42.43 47.14 36.07
C GLY A 456 41.26 48.12 35.88
N LYS A 457 41.52 49.40 36.16
CA LYS A 457 40.58 50.53 36.27
C LYS A 457 39.73 50.81 35.00
N PRO A 458 38.59 51.52 35.13
CA PRO A 458 37.70 51.82 34.02
C PRO A 458 38.28 52.94 33.14
N LYS A 459 38.23 52.77 31.83
CA LYS A 459 38.43 53.84 30.85
C LYS A 459 37.40 53.72 29.74
N ALA A 460 36.71 54.85 29.53
CA ALA A 460 36.19 55.37 28.28
C ALA A 460 35.00 54.64 27.63
N THR A 461 33.89 55.35 27.69
CA THR A 461 32.68 55.36 26.85
C THR A 461 32.99 55.33 25.34
N GLY A 462 33.40 54.15 24.83
CA GLY A 462 33.59 53.92 23.39
C GLY A 462 33.19 52.52 22.89
N GLY A 463 32.94 51.55 23.77
CA GLY A 463 32.63 50.16 23.39
C GLY A 463 31.14 49.79 23.28
N ILE A 464 30.22 50.63 23.79
CA ILE A 464 28.78 50.31 23.81
C ILE A 464 28.21 50.28 22.38
N ALA A 465 28.73 51.12 21.48
CA ALA A 465 28.30 51.16 20.08
C ALA A 465 28.76 49.92 19.30
N THR A 466 29.99 49.45 19.51
CA THR A 466 30.52 48.26 18.83
C THR A 466 29.88 46.97 19.35
N GLU A 467 29.66 46.84 20.66
CA GLU A 467 28.95 45.68 21.24
C GLU A 467 27.46 45.66 20.84
N ALA A 468 26.82 46.83 20.71
CA ALA A 468 25.44 46.92 20.20
C ALA A 468 25.36 46.58 18.70
N GLU A 469 26.33 47.02 17.89
CA GLU A 469 26.44 46.64 16.48
C GLU A 469 26.70 45.14 16.30
N GLU A 470 27.51 44.51 17.16
CA GLU A 470 27.74 43.07 17.17
C GLU A 470 26.47 42.30 17.54
N LEU A 471 25.76 42.71 18.59
CA LEU A 471 24.47 42.10 18.98
C LEU A 471 23.39 42.28 17.91
N LEU A 472 23.36 43.41 17.20
CA LEU A 472 22.46 43.63 16.06
C LEU A 472 22.79 42.67 14.91
N ARG A 473 24.08 42.46 14.60
CA ARG A 473 24.52 41.48 13.59
C ARG A 473 24.18 40.05 14.00
N GLU A 474 24.40 39.68 15.27
CA GLU A 474 24.03 38.35 15.78
C GLU A 474 22.52 38.12 15.76
N MET A 475 21.73 39.14 16.12
CA MET A 475 20.28 39.09 16.03
C MET A 475 19.81 38.99 14.57
N GLU A 476 20.43 39.72 13.65
CA GLU A 476 20.12 39.65 12.21
C GLU A 476 20.47 38.26 11.65
N ILE A 477 21.62 37.70 12.02
CA ILE A 477 22.02 36.32 11.68
C ILE A 477 21.02 35.32 12.27
N GLY A 478 20.60 35.49 13.52
CA GLY A 478 19.59 34.66 14.16
C GLY A 478 18.23 34.73 13.47
N GLN A 479 17.82 35.93 13.04
CA GLN A 479 16.58 36.11 12.26
C GLN A 479 16.68 35.48 10.87
N GLN A 480 17.84 35.56 10.21
CA GLN A 480 18.07 34.90 8.92
C GLN A 480 18.07 33.38 9.05
N LEU A 481 18.72 32.82 10.07
CA LEU A 481 18.72 31.38 10.36
C LEU A 481 17.32 30.87 10.67
N THR A 482 16.56 31.58 11.52
CA THR A 482 15.17 31.18 11.82
C THR A 482 14.24 31.29 10.62
N ARG A 483 14.46 32.25 9.70
CA ARG A 483 13.74 32.30 8.42
C ARG A 483 14.09 31.12 7.53
N ARG A 484 15.39 30.82 7.39
CA ARG A 484 15.87 29.68 6.62
C ARG A 484 15.34 28.35 7.16
N ASP A 485 15.38 28.14 8.47
CA ASP A 485 14.88 26.92 9.10
C ASP A 485 13.36 26.76 8.90
N LYS A 486 12.61 27.88 8.93
CA LYS A 486 11.18 27.88 8.61
C LYS A 486 10.94 27.54 7.13
N GLU A 487 11.70 28.12 6.22
CA GLU A 487 11.61 27.83 4.79
C GLU A 487 11.97 26.36 4.48
N GLU A 488 13.02 25.82 5.10
CA GLU A 488 13.39 24.42 4.97
C GLU A 488 12.32 23.49 5.57
N ALA A 489 11.70 23.87 6.69
CA ALA A 489 10.59 23.13 7.28
C ALA A 489 9.35 23.14 6.38
N GLU A 490 8.99 24.28 5.79
CA GLU A 490 7.88 24.37 4.83
C GLU A 490 8.17 23.56 3.56
N ARG A 491 9.40 23.59 3.03
CA ARG A 491 9.80 22.74 1.90
C ARG A 491 9.62 21.25 2.21
N ARG A 492 10.04 20.78 3.39
CA ARG A 492 9.82 19.39 3.81
C ARG A 492 8.34 19.05 3.93
N LYS A 493 7.51 19.96 4.45
CA LYS A 493 6.05 19.76 4.48
C LYS A 493 5.47 19.69 3.07
N GLU A 494 5.92 20.54 2.15
CA GLU A 494 5.49 20.49 0.76
C GLU A 494 5.91 19.18 0.07
N GLU A 495 7.15 18.71 0.29
CA GLU A 495 7.63 17.43 -0.22
C GLU A 495 6.77 16.26 0.31
N THR A 496 6.58 16.17 1.63
CA THR A 496 5.70 15.14 2.21
C THR A 496 4.26 15.23 1.72
N ARG A 497 3.73 16.44 1.50
CA ARG A 497 2.39 16.65 0.94
C ARG A 497 2.31 16.20 -0.52
N ARG A 498 3.35 16.45 -1.34
CA ARG A 498 3.43 15.95 -2.72
C ARG A 498 3.52 14.44 -2.75
N ASP A 499 4.35 13.84 -1.90
CA ASP A 499 4.51 12.38 -1.82
C ASP A 499 3.21 11.69 -1.38
N LEU A 500 2.56 12.21 -0.33
CA LEU A 500 1.26 11.71 0.11
C LEU A 500 0.17 11.90 -0.95
N GLY A 501 0.18 13.05 -1.64
CA GLY A 501 -0.70 13.30 -2.78
C GLY A 501 -0.50 12.28 -3.91
N GLY A 502 0.76 11.99 -4.26
CA GLY A 502 1.13 10.96 -5.21
C GLY A 502 0.62 9.57 -4.79
N GLN A 503 0.83 9.18 -3.54
CA GLN A 503 0.36 7.91 -2.99
C GLN A 503 -1.18 7.77 -3.03
N ILE A 504 -1.91 8.84 -2.73
CA ILE A 504 -3.37 8.84 -2.80
C ILE A 504 -3.84 8.66 -4.25
N THR A 505 -3.21 9.37 -5.20
CA THR A 505 -3.55 9.22 -6.62
C THR A 505 -3.21 7.82 -7.15
N GLU A 506 -2.08 7.25 -6.74
CA GLU A 506 -1.67 5.90 -7.14
C GLU A 506 -2.61 4.83 -6.58
N ARG A 507 -2.99 4.92 -5.29
CA ARG A 507 -3.99 4.02 -4.71
C ARG A 507 -5.34 4.12 -5.41
N ARG A 508 -5.76 5.33 -5.80
CA ARG A 508 -7.00 5.53 -6.54
C ARG A 508 -6.96 4.88 -7.91
N ILE A 509 -5.86 5.06 -8.65
CA ILE A 509 -5.64 4.39 -9.94
C ILE A 509 -5.63 2.87 -9.76
N GLN A 510 -4.98 2.34 -8.71
CA GLN A 510 -4.99 0.91 -8.43
C GLN A 510 -6.39 0.37 -8.11
N GLN A 511 -7.20 1.12 -7.35
CA GLN A 511 -8.59 0.77 -7.06
C GLN A 511 -9.45 0.78 -8.33
N ASP A 512 -9.31 1.81 -9.16
CA ASP A 512 -10.06 1.92 -10.43
C ASP A 512 -9.66 0.79 -11.39
N MET A 513 -8.37 0.47 -11.50
CA MET A 513 -7.87 -0.66 -12.30
C MET A 513 -8.37 -2.01 -11.79
N ALA A 514 -8.40 -2.21 -10.47
CA ALA A 514 -8.95 -3.43 -9.88
C ALA A 514 -10.45 -3.58 -10.13
N HIS A 515 -11.20 -2.47 -10.09
CA HIS A 515 -12.62 -2.46 -10.43
C HIS A 515 -12.85 -2.82 -11.90
N LEU A 516 -12.10 -2.21 -12.82
CA LEU A 516 -12.13 -2.52 -14.24
C LEU A 516 -11.79 -4.00 -14.53
N GLN A 517 -10.80 -4.56 -13.83
CA GLN A 517 -10.45 -5.97 -13.95
C GLN A 517 -11.59 -6.88 -13.48
N LEU A 518 -12.22 -6.54 -12.36
CA LEU A 518 -13.37 -7.30 -11.86
C LEU A 518 -14.55 -7.27 -12.83
N GLU A 519 -14.81 -6.12 -13.46
CA GLU A 519 -15.85 -5.99 -14.48
C GLU A 519 -15.56 -6.85 -15.72
N ASP A 520 -14.30 -6.86 -16.20
CA ASP A 520 -13.87 -7.66 -17.35
C ASP A 520 -13.97 -9.16 -17.05
N ASP A 521 -13.59 -9.60 -15.85
CA ASP A 521 -13.72 -10.99 -15.41
C ASP A 521 -15.19 -11.41 -15.30
N LEU A 522 -16.06 -10.56 -14.74
CA LEU A 522 -17.51 -10.78 -14.71
C LEU A 522 -18.12 -10.87 -16.12
N GLN A 523 -17.63 -10.08 -17.07
CA GLN A 523 -18.06 -10.17 -18.46
C GLN A 523 -17.64 -11.50 -19.08
N ARG A 524 -16.39 -11.94 -18.87
CA ARG A 524 -15.92 -13.24 -19.36
C ARG A 524 -16.67 -14.42 -18.75
N GLU A 525 -17.02 -14.34 -17.47
CA GLU A 525 -17.86 -15.36 -16.82
C GLU A 525 -19.25 -15.42 -17.48
N LYS A 526 -19.88 -14.26 -17.72
CA LYS A 526 -21.17 -14.21 -18.44
C LYS A 526 -21.06 -14.76 -19.86
N GLU A 527 -20.03 -14.36 -20.61
CA GLU A 527 -19.79 -14.90 -21.95
C GLU A 527 -19.59 -16.43 -21.93
N ALA A 528 -18.90 -16.95 -20.90
CA ALA A 528 -18.73 -18.39 -20.73
C ALA A 528 -20.04 -19.11 -20.34
N GLU A 529 -20.86 -18.49 -19.51
CA GLU A 529 -22.21 -18.96 -19.17
C GLU A 529 -23.11 -18.99 -20.42
N ASP A 530 -23.13 -17.91 -21.20
CA ASP A 530 -23.90 -17.81 -22.45
C ASP A 530 -23.47 -18.91 -23.45
N VAL A 531 -22.15 -19.13 -23.61
CA VAL A 531 -21.63 -20.21 -24.45
C VAL A 531 -22.02 -21.60 -23.92
N TYR A 532 -22.06 -21.78 -22.60
CA TYR A 532 -22.48 -23.03 -21.97
C TYR A 532 -23.99 -23.28 -22.14
N GLU A 533 -24.81 -22.24 -22.01
CA GLU A 533 -26.25 -22.29 -22.27
C GLU A 533 -26.53 -22.61 -23.74
N ASP A 534 -25.84 -21.96 -24.68
CA ASP A 534 -25.95 -22.25 -26.12
C ASP A 534 -25.59 -23.71 -26.42
N MET A 535 -24.53 -24.23 -25.80
CA MET A 535 -24.15 -25.64 -25.92
C MET A 535 -25.25 -26.58 -25.39
N LEU A 536 -25.82 -26.27 -24.21
CA LEU A 536 -26.94 -27.02 -23.65
C LEU A 536 -28.18 -26.99 -24.55
N GLN A 537 -28.51 -25.83 -25.12
CA GLN A 537 -29.63 -25.69 -26.05
C GLN A 537 -29.40 -26.48 -27.35
N GLN A 538 -28.18 -26.47 -27.89
CA GLN A 538 -27.82 -27.28 -29.05
C GLN A 538 -27.89 -28.78 -28.76
N GLU A 539 -27.41 -29.23 -27.60
CA GLU A 539 -27.53 -30.63 -27.19
C GLU A 539 -28.99 -31.01 -26.94
N ALA A 540 -29.80 -30.15 -26.33
CA ALA A 540 -31.24 -30.36 -26.18
C ALA A 540 -31.94 -30.48 -27.54
N ALA A 541 -31.64 -29.60 -28.50
CA ALA A 541 -32.17 -29.66 -29.86
C ALA A 541 -31.72 -30.95 -30.59
N ARG A 542 -30.47 -31.39 -30.42
CA ARG A 542 -30.00 -32.67 -30.98
C ARG A 542 -30.70 -33.87 -30.33
N LEU A 543 -31.02 -33.79 -29.05
CA LEU A 543 -31.78 -34.82 -28.32
C LEU A 543 -33.27 -34.81 -28.66
N GLU A 544 -33.81 -33.71 -29.20
CA GLU A 544 -35.17 -33.64 -29.75
C GLU A 544 -35.24 -34.14 -31.20
N GLU A 545 -34.19 -33.93 -32.01
CA GLU A 545 -34.12 -34.38 -33.41
C GLU A 545 -33.73 -35.85 -33.54
N SER A 546 -32.91 -36.36 -32.62
CA SER A 546 -32.69 -37.80 -32.43
C SER A 546 -33.79 -38.31 -31.50
N ASP A 547 -34.52 -39.38 -31.85
CA ASP A 547 -35.43 -40.09 -30.93
C ASP A 547 -34.63 -40.64 -29.73
N TYR A 548 -34.32 -39.78 -28.75
CA TYR A 548 -33.48 -40.12 -27.63
C TYR A 548 -34.31 -40.94 -26.64
N GLU A 549 -34.26 -42.26 -26.80
CA GLU A 549 -34.62 -43.18 -25.73
C GLU A 549 -33.49 -43.19 -24.69
N PRO A 550 -33.76 -42.87 -23.41
CA PRO A 550 -32.75 -42.98 -22.37
C PRO A 550 -32.24 -44.42 -22.34
N LYS A 551 -30.96 -44.61 -22.69
CA LYS A 551 -30.30 -45.93 -22.63
C LYS A 551 -30.46 -46.48 -21.22
N SER A 552 -31.35 -47.47 -21.07
CA SER A 552 -31.47 -48.22 -19.83
C SER A 552 -30.20 -49.04 -19.68
N TYR A 553 -29.22 -48.53 -18.94
CA TYR A 553 -28.10 -49.35 -18.51
C TYR A 553 -28.67 -50.42 -17.57
N PRO A 554 -28.59 -51.72 -17.91
CA PRO A 554 -29.00 -52.74 -16.99
C PRO A 554 -28.15 -52.58 -15.72
N ARG A 555 -28.79 -52.33 -14.57
CA ARG A 555 -28.11 -52.38 -13.27
C ARG A 555 -27.35 -53.71 -13.22
N PRO A 556 -26.04 -53.71 -12.93
CA PRO A 556 -25.29 -54.95 -12.78
C PRO A 556 -26.02 -55.81 -11.76
N SER A 557 -26.57 -56.93 -12.22
CA SER A 557 -27.27 -57.88 -11.36
C SER A 557 -26.28 -58.32 -10.29
N SER A 558 -26.57 -58.00 -9.02
CA SER A 558 -25.77 -58.39 -7.86
C SER A 558 -25.90 -59.89 -7.53
N ARG A 559 -26.15 -60.75 -8.53
CA ARG A 559 -26.15 -62.20 -8.39
C ARG A 559 -24.96 -62.79 -9.14
N PRO A 560 -24.04 -63.49 -8.45
CA PRO A 560 -22.96 -64.19 -9.11
C PRO A 560 -23.55 -65.30 -9.99
N ASN A 561 -23.22 -65.25 -11.28
CA ASN A 561 -23.56 -66.27 -12.26
C ASN A 561 -22.72 -67.52 -11.99
N THR A 562 -23.21 -68.42 -11.14
CA THR A 562 -22.62 -69.74 -10.96
C THR A 562 -23.03 -70.65 -12.12
N ARG A 563 -22.33 -70.59 -13.27
CA ARG A 563 -22.34 -71.67 -14.25
C ARG A 563 -20.98 -71.88 -14.92
N ARG A 564 -20.40 -73.03 -14.54
CA ARG A 564 -19.47 -73.91 -15.26
C ARG A 564 -18.05 -73.40 -15.55
N SER A 565 -17.16 -73.74 -14.62
CA SER A 565 -15.77 -74.10 -14.88
C SER A 565 -15.71 -75.28 -15.87
N ALA A 566 -14.82 -75.20 -16.85
CA ALA A 566 -14.56 -76.22 -17.87
C ALA A 566 -13.45 -77.22 -17.45
N TRP A 567 -13.39 -77.52 -16.15
CA TRP A 567 -12.58 -78.60 -15.59
C TRP A 567 -13.40 -79.23 -14.46
N ASP A 568 -14.34 -80.10 -14.85
CA ASP A 568 -14.95 -81.19 -14.09
C ASP A 568 -15.74 -82.08 -15.05
#